data_AF-A0A957W2B6-F1
#
_entry.id   AF-A0A957W2B6-F1
#
_cell.length_a   1.000
_cell.length_b   1.000
_cell.length_c   1.000
_cell.angle_alpha   90.00
_cell.angle_beta   90.00
_cell.angle_gamma   90.00
#
_symmetry.space_group_name_H-M   'P 1'
#
loop_
_entity.id
_entity.type
_entity.pdbx_description
1 polymer ?
#
loop_
_entity_poly.entity_id
_entity_poly.type
_entity_poly.pdbx_seq_one_letter_code
_entity_poly.pdbx_strand_id
1 'polypeptide(L)'
;MSDLVFALPVSVEQIAAVIKQMDEADQERLLDLVPSLRQIAAQPRVRTAAQTQANIARLQTEVLAALDNEPLSPDDPFLGDLTLGQYHALPDEKKAALWDEWADVDLMALEEQETKPNALSTG
;
A
#
# COMPACT_ATOMS: atom_id res chain seq x y z
N MET A 1 -4.92 -55.87 -19.69
CA MET A 1 -4.54 -55.19 -18.42
C MET A 1 -4.59 -53.71 -18.74
N SER A 2 -5.70 -53.05 -18.44
CA SER A 2 -5.89 -51.63 -18.76
C SER A 2 -5.58 -50.83 -17.50
N ASP A 3 -4.46 -50.11 -17.50
CA ASP A 3 -4.12 -49.18 -16.43
C ASP A 3 -5.09 -48.00 -16.46
N LEU A 4 -6.08 -48.05 -15.57
CA LEU A 4 -6.91 -46.90 -15.23
C LEU A 4 -6.05 -45.94 -14.39
N VAL A 5 -5.42 -44.97 -15.05
CA VAL A 5 -4.79 -43.84 -14.40
C VAL A 5 -5.91 -43.01 -13.76
N PHE A 6 -6.09 -43.17 -12.45
CA PHE A 6 -6.94 -42.31 -11.65
C PHE A 6 -6.32 -40.90 -11.62
N ALA A 7 -6.85 -39.98 -12.42
CA ALA A 7 -6.54 -38.58 -12.28
C ALA A 7 -7.15 -38.09 -10.95
N LEU A 8 -6.32 -37.89 -9.94
CA LEU A 8 -6.73 -37.23 -8.71
C LEU A 8 -7.23 -35.81 -9.05
N PRO A 9 -8.38 -35.36 -8.50
CA PRO A 9 -8.84 -34.00 -8.72
C PRO A 9 -7.83 -33.04 -8.08
N VAL A 10 -7.11 -32.29 -8.92
CA VAL A 10 -6.18 -31.25 -8.46
C VAL A 10 -7.01 -30.14 -7.81
N SER A 11 -6.70 -29.79 -6.57
CA SER A 11 -7.40 -28.70 -5.87
C SER A 11 -6.93 -27.33 -6.39
N VAL A 12 -7.77 -26.30 -6.24
CA VAL A 12 -7.41 -24.93 -6.66
C VAL A 12 -6.19 -24.42 -5.90
N GLU A 13 -6.02 -24.82 -4.64
CA GLU A 13 -4.88 -24.50 -3.79
C GLU A 13 -3.58 -25.13 -4.30
N GLN A 14 -3.65 -26.36 -4.83
CA GLN A 14 -2.50 -27.03 -5.44
C GLN A 14 -2.09 -26.33 -6.74
N ILE A 15 -3.07 -25.94 -7.57
CA ILE A 15 -2.81 -25.12 -8.76
C ILE A 15 -2.16 -23.79 -8.36
N ALA A 16 -2.67 -23.12 -7.32
CA ALA A 16 -2.09 -21.88 -6.83
C ALA A 16 -0.66 -22.04 -6.31
N ALA A 17 -0.36 -23.17 -5.64
CA ALA A 17 1.00 -23.48 -5.18
C ALA A 17 1.98 -23.65 -6.36
N VAL A 18 1.53 -24.28 -7.45
CA VAL A 18 2.32 -24.44 -8.67
C VAL A 18 2.52 -23.07 -9.36
N ILE A 19 1.46 -22.28 -9.52
CA ILE A 19 1.55 -20.95 -10.14
C ILE A 19 2.54 -20.04 -9.39
N LYS A 20 2.56 -20.09 -8.05
CA LYS A 20 3.52 -19.32 -7.24
C LYS A 20 4.98 -19.68 -7.48
N GLN A 21 5.26 -20.89 -7.98
CA GLN A 21 6.62 -21.36 -8.26
C GLN A 21 7.04 -21.13 -9.73
N MET A 22 6.11 -20.72 -10.60
CA MET A 22 6.37 -20.41 -12.00
C MET A 22 7.09 -19.07 -12.13
N ASP A 23 7.96 -18.95 -13.13
CA ASP A 23 8.56 -17.67 -13.50
C ASP A 23 7.53 -16.74 -14.17
N GLU A 24 7.91 -15.46 -14.34
CA GLU A 24 7.00 -14.44 -14.86
C GLU A 24 6.55 -14.73 -16.30
N ALA A 25 7.43 -15.30 -17.13
CA ALA A 25 7.12 -15.65 -18.52
C ALA A 25 6.07 -16.78 -18.59
N ASP A 26 6.19 -17.79 -17.73
CA ASP A 26 5.24 -18.89 -17.65
C ASP A 26 3.90 -18.44 -17.05
N GLN A 27 3.91 -17.50 -16.12
CA GLN A 27 2.68 -16.87 -15.60
C GLN A 27 1.96 -16.05 -16.68
N GLU A 28 2.69 -15.27 -17.48
CA GLU A 28 2.13 -14.53 -18.63
C GLU A 28 1.52 -15.49 -19.65
N ARG A 29 2.24 -16.58 -19.98
CA ARG A 29 1.75 -17.62 -20.87
C ARG A 29 0.47 -18.28 -20.35
N LEU A 30 0.36 -18.49 -19.04
CA LEU A 30 -0.87 -19.01 -18.42
C LEU A 30 -2.04 -18.03 -18.56
N LEU A 31 -1.80 -16.72 -18.47
CA LEU A 31 -2.83 -15.70 -18.70
C LEU A 31 -3.27 -15.63 -20.17
N ASP A 32 -2.38 -15.89 -21.12
CA ASP A 32 -2.73 -16.00 -22.54
C ASP A 32 -3.55 -17.27 -22.84
N LEU A 33 -3.20 -18.39 -22.18
CA LEU A 33 -3.91 -19.66 -22.34
C LEU A 33 -5.30 -19.65 -21.70
N VAL A 34 -5.51 -18.84 -20.66
CA VAL A 34 -6.81 -18.73 -19.97
C VAL A 34 -7.26 -17.26 -19.92
N PRO A 35 -7.81 -16.72 -21.01
CA PRO A 35 -8.18 -15.30 -21.11
C PRO A 35 -9.21 -14.85 -20.05
N SER A 36 -10.05 -15.77 -19.56
CA SER A 36 -11.00 -15.50 -18.49
C SER A 36 -10.32 -15.13 -17.17
N LEU A 37 -9.12 -15.66 -16.86
CA LEU A 37 -8.35 -15.25 -15.69
C LEU A 37 -7.86 -13.80 -15.81
N ARG A 38 -7.42 -13.40 -17.01
CA ARG A 38 -7.05 -12.01 -17.29
C ARG A 38 -8.25 -11.07 -17.11
N GLN A 39 -9.42 -11.47 -17.59
CA GLN A 39 -10.65 -10.68 -17.43
C GLN A 39 -11.11 -10.57 -15.96
N ILE A 40 -10.91 -11.62 -15.15
CA ILE A 40 -11.19 -11.60 -13.71
C ILE A 40 -10.17 -10.74 -12.96
N ALA A 41 -8.89 -10.80 -13.32
CA ALA A 41 -7.83 -10.00 -12.72
C ALA A 41 -7.99 -8.50 -13.00
N ALA A 42 -8.49 -8.16 -14.20
CA ALA A 42 -8.75 -6.77 -14.61
C ALA A 42 -10.01 -6.17 -13.95
N GLN A 43 -10.89 -6.98 -13.37
CA GLN A 43 -12.07 -6.46 -12.69
C GLN A 43 -11.69 -5.85 -11.34
N PRO A 44 -12.16 -4.63 -11.02
CA PRO A 44 -12.00 -4.06 -9.69
C PRO A 44 -12.69 -4.99 -8.69
N ARG A 45 -11.88 -5.67 -7.88
CA ARG A 45 -12.41 -6.53 -6.81
C ARG A 45 -13.14 -5.63 -5.82
N VAL A 46 -14.46 -5.76 -5.76
CA VAL A 46 -15.25 -5.18 -4.66
C VAL A 46 -14.80 -5.91 -3.40
N ARG A 47 -13.87 -5.29 -2.67
CA ARG A 47 -13.37 -5.84 -1.40
C ARG A 47 -14.53 -5.85 -0.42
N THR A 48 -14.72 -6.97 0.27
CA THR A 48 -15.69 -7.02 1.35
C THR A 48 -15.22 -6.10 2.49
N ALA A 49 -16.15 -5.60 3.31
CA ALA A 49 -15.79 -4.78 4.48
C ALA A 49 -14.75 -5.47 5.37
N ALA A 50 -14.84 -6.80 5.52
CA ALA A 50 -13.87 -7.61 6.25
C ALA A 50 -12.46 -7.58 5.63
N GLN A 51 -12.35 -7.63 4.29
CA GLN A 51 -11.06 -7.54 3.59
C GLN A 51 -10.48 -6.13 3.68
N THR A 52 -11.31 -5.10 3.62
CA THR A 52 -10.87 -3.70 3.83
C THR A 52 -10.33 -3.53 5.25
N GLN A 53 -11.04 -4.03 6.27
CA GLN A 53 -10.59 -3.95 7.65
C GLN A 53 -9.26 -4.70 7.88
N ALA A 54 -9.12 -5.91 7.32
CA ALA A 54 -7.88 -6.68 7.42
C ALA A 54 -6.70 -5.96 6.75
N ASN A 55 -6.93 -5.31 5.61
CA ASN A 55 -5.92 -4.52 4.93
C ASN A 55 -5.51 -3.27 5.72
N ILE A 56 -6.48 -2.57 6.32
CA ILE A 56 -6.19 -1.40 7.18
C ILE A 56 -5.36 -1.83 8.39
N ALA A 57 -5.73 -2.92 9.07
CA ALA A 57 -4.99 -3.43 10.22
C ALA A 57 -3.55 -3.84 9.85
N ARG A 58 -3.37 -4.49 8.70
CA ARG A 58 -2.04 -4.81 8.17
C ARG A 58 -1.22 -3.55 7.90
N LEU A 59 -1.80 -2.57 7.21
CA LEU A 59 -1.13 -1.31 6.90
C LEU A 59 -0.75 -0.55 8.17
N GLN A 60 -1.63 -0.50 9.18
CA GLN A 60 -1.31 0.11 10.47
C GLN A 60 -0.11 -0.55 11.14
N THR A 61 0.01 -1.88 11.06
CA THR A 61 1.15 -2.61 11.60
C THR A 61 2.44 -2.30 10.83
N GLU A 62 2.37 -2.25 9.50
CA GLU A 62 3.50 -1.90 8.63
C GLU A 62 3.99 -0.46 8.90
N VAL A 63 3.06 0.49 9.06
CA VAL A 63 3.38 1.89 9.40
C VAL A 63 4.00 2.00 10.79
N LEU A 64 3.43 1.34 11.81
CA LEU A 64 4.02 1.35 13.15
C LEU A 64 5.42 0.73 13.16
N ALA A 65 5.63 -0.37 12.44
CA ALA A 65 6.95 -0.98 12.33
C ALA A 65 7.98 -0.05 11.68
N ALA A 66 7.56 0.78 10.70
CA ALA A 66 8.41 1.78 10.08
C ALA A 66 8.75 2.96 11.00
N LEU A 67 7.93 3.18 12.06
CA LEU A 67 8.13 4.19 13.10
C LEU A 67 8.77 3.59 14.37
N ASP A 68 9.54 2.51 14.25
CA ASP A 68 10.15 1.79 15.39
C ASP A 68 9.14 1.33 16.47
N ASN A 69 7.88 1.10 16.06
CA ASN A 69 6.72 0.80 16.91
C ASN A 69 6.32 1.92 17.87
N GLU A 70 6.76 3.14 17.62
CA GLU A 70 6.36 4.32 18.37
C GLU A 70 5.31 5.13 17.57
N PRO A 71 4.09 5.33 18.12
CA PRO A 71 3.12 6.18 17.46
C PRO A 71 3.57 7.64 17.51
N LEU A 72 3.31 8.39 16.44
CA LEU A 72 3.56 9.83 16.41
C LEU A 72 2.75 10.53 17.51
N SER A 73 3.40 11.45 18.22
CA SER A 73 2.77 12.24 19.26
C SER A 73 1.93 13.36 18.64
N PRO A 74 0.75 13.69 19.20
CA PRO A 74 0.00 14.87 18.80
C PRO A 74 0.76 16.19 18.98
N ASP A 75 1.79 16.19 19.84
CA ASP A 75 2.62 17.35 20.11
C ASP A 75 3.84 17.44 19.17
N ASP A 76 4.04 16.44 18.30
CA ASP A 76 5.16 16.43 17.36
C ASP A 76 5.07 17.60 16.38
N PRO A 77 6.17 18.32 16.11
CA PRO A 77 6.23 19.33 15.07
C PRO A 77 5.89 18.74 13.69
N PHE A 78 5.02 19.40 12.93
CA PHE A 78 4.57 18.89 11.64
C PHE A 78 4.69 19.89 10.50
N LEU A 79 3.90 20.98 10.53
CA LEU A 79 3.83 21.94 9.41
C LEU A 79 3.99 23.37 9.93
N GLY A 80 5.15 23.97 9.65
CA GLY A 80 5.51 25.28 10.19
C GLY A 80 5.51 25.26 11.72
N ASP A 81 4.70 26.12 12.32
CA ASP A 81 4.54 26.22 13.78
C ASP A 81 3.43 25.30 14.35
N LEU A 82 2.83 24.44 13.51
CA LEU A 82 1.76 23.54 13.93
C LEU A 82 2.29 22.18 14.37
N THR A 83 1.77 21.70 15.50
CA THR A 83 1.92 20.29 15.88
C THR A 83 0.96 19.40 15.09
N LEU A 84 1.26 18.10 15.02
CA LEU A 84 0.42 17.11 14.34
C LEU A 84 -1.03 17.13 14.83
N GLY A 85 -1.23 17.19 16.15
CA GLY A 85 -2.55 17.25 16.79
C GLY A 85 -3.29 18.55 16.46
N GLN A 86 -2.58 19.68 16.44
CA GLN A 86 -3.18 20.97 16.04
C GLN A 86 -3.61 20.94 14.58
N TYR A 87 -2.78 20.40 13.69
CA TYR A 87 -3.11 20.23 12.27
C TYR A 87 -4.36 19.35 12.10
N HIS A 88 -4.43 18.19 12.77
CA HIS A 88 -5.60 17.32 12.68
C HIS A 88 -6.88 17.96 13.22
N ALA A 89 -6.78 18.83 14.22
CA ALA A 89 -7.90 19.57 14.80
C ALA A 89 -8.41 20.72 13.91
N LEU A 90 -7.68 21.12 12.86
CA LEU A 90 -8.15 22.16 11.95
C LEU A 90 -9.35 21.69 11.11
N PRO A 91 -10.28 22.59 10.78
CA PRO A 91 -11.29 22.35 9.75
C PRO A 91 -10.66 22.03 8.40
N ASP A 92 -11.34 21.22 7.59
CA ASP A 92 -10.82 20.76 6.30
C ASP A 92 -10.57 21.92 5.33
N GLU A 93 -11.36 23.00 5.40
CA GLU A 93 -11.14 24.21 4.59
C GLU A 93 -9.81 24.89 4.92
N LYS A 94 -9.40 24.88 6.20
CA LYS A 94 -8.11 25.43 6.63
C LYS A 94 -6.95 24.53 6.23
N LYS A 95 -7.14 23.20 6.29
CA LYS A 95 -6.15 22.24 5.80
C LYS A 95 -5.95 22.42 4.29
N ALA A 96 -7.03 22.55 3.53
CA ALA A 96 -6.96 22.76 2.09
C ALA A 96 -6.20 24.04 1.75
N ALA A 97 -6.52 25.17 2.42
CA ALA A 97 -5.80 26.42 2.19
C ALA A 97 -4.29 26.33 2.46
N LEU A 98 -3.87 25.57 3.48
CA LEU A 98 -2.46 25.30 3.75
C LEU A 98 -1.78 24.53 2.61
N TRP A 99 -2.47 23.57 2.00
CA TRP A 99 -1.92 22.81 0.87
C TRP A 99 -1.97 23.60 -0.45
N ASP A 100 -2.99 24.44 -0.65
CA ASP A 100 -3.10 25.31 -1.83
C ASP A 100 -1.94 26.31 -1.88
N GLU A 101 -1.55 26.88 -0.73
CA GLU A 101 -0.37 27.76 -0.62
C GLU A 101 0.93 27.06 -1.06
N TRP A 102 1.07 25.77 -0.75
CA TRP A 102 2.24 24.98 -1.15
C TRP A 102 2.18 24.52 -2.60
N ALA A 103 0.99 24.36 -3.18
CA ALA A 103 0.81 23.94 -4.57
C ALA A 103 1.30 25.00 -5.57
N ASP A 104 1.28 26.28 -5.18
CA ASP A 104 1.78 27.40 -5.98
C ASP A 104 3.30 27.61 -5.84
N VAL A 105 3.97 26.85 -4.96
CA VAL A 105 5.43 26.91 -4.80
C VAL A 105 6.09 26.14 -5.95
N ASP A 106 6.86 26.85 -6.76
CA ASP A 106 7.68 26.21 -7.80
C ASP A 106 8.83 25.43 -7.14
N LEU A 107 8.64 24.12 -6.99
CA LEU A 107 9.63 23.21 -6.43
C LEU A 107 10.95 23.20 -7.23
N MET A 108 10.93 23.61 -8.51
CA MET A 108 12.14 23.72 -9.33
C MET A 108 12.96 25.00 -9.02
N ALA A 109 12.36 25.97 -8.34
CA ALA A 109 13.01 27.21 -7.91
C ALA A 109 13.53 27.14 -6.46
N LEU A 110 13.15 26.11 -5.71
CA LEU A 110 13.65 25.87 -4.35
C LEU A 110 15.07 25.30 -4.41
N GLU A 111 15.98 25.89 -3.66
CA GLU A 111 17.33 25.39 -3.47
C GLU A 111 17.26 24.12 -2.61
N GLU A 112 17.66 22.97 -3.16
CA GLU A 112 17.68 21.69 -2.42
C GLU A 112 18.58 21.81 -1.20
N GLN A 113 17.97 21.81 -0.02
CA GLN A 113 18.71 21.78 1.23
C GLN A 113 18.94 20.34 1.65
N GLU A 114 20.21 19.90 1.67
CA GLU A 114 20.59 18.60 2.23
C GLU A 114 20.23 18.57 3.72
N THR A 115 19.10 17.93 4.04
CA THR A 115 18.73 17.67 5.43
C THR A 115 19.47 16.41 5.90
N LYS A 116 20.18 16.53 7.02
CA LYS A 116 20.80 15.37 7.66
C LYS A 116 19.69 14.43 8.12
N PRO A 117 19.89 13.10 8.07
CA PRO A 117 18.86 12.11 8.46
C PRO A 117 18.36 12.23 9.92
N ASN A 118 19.03 13.02 10.77
CA ASN A 118 18.61 13.34 12.14
C ASN A 118 17.91 14.71 12.29
N ALA A 119 17.37 15.29 11.20
CA ALA A 119 16.71 16.60 11.27
C ALA A 119 15.33 16.58 11.97
N LEU A 120 14.75 15.40 12.19
CA LEU A 120 13.65 15.23 13.14
C LEU A 120 14.25 15.25 14.55
N SER A 121 14.37 16.44 15.12
CA SER A 121 14.80 16.63 16.49
C SER A 121 13.74 16.03 17.43
N THR A 122 14.08 14.92 18.07
CA THR A 122 13.42 14.46 19.29
C THR A 122 13.67 15.49 20.39
N GLY A 123 12.78 16.47 20.54
CA GLY A 123 12.88 17.53 21.54
C GLY A 123 11.50 17.99 21.99
#